data_AF-A0A2V6VGA1-F1
#
_entry.id   AF-A0A2V6VGA1-F1
#
_cell.length_a   1.000
_cell.length_b   1.000
_cell.length_c   1.000
_cell.angle_alpha   90.00
_cell.angle_beta   90.00
_cell.angle_gamma   90.00
#
_symmetry.space_group_name_H-M   'P 1'
#
loop_
_entity.id
_entity.type
_entity.pdbx_description
1 polymer ?
#
loop_
_entity_poly.entity_id
_entity_poly.type
_entity_poly.pdbx_seq_one_letter_code
_entity_poly.pdbx_strand_id
1 'polypeptide(L)'
;MCTVTARSGGKRSTPRPQWGRLYVRVSSVLAALALVESVVSPGPFETALGCGLVVAGIGAIAAWTRRNCVALDQQDWCDCAAAKVTVRVISSCRPEPPRIERADEPTPVEAMLEEAAR
;
A
#
# COMPACT_ATOMS: atom_id res chain seq x y z
N MET A 1 24.81 23.67 5.99
CA MET A 1 24.48 23.48 4.55
C MET A 1 25.32 22.32 4.04
N CYS A 2 24.70 21.25 3.55
CA CYS A 2 25.43 20.06 3.09
C CYS A 2 25.51 20.07 1.56
N THR A 3 26.70 20.32 1.02
CA THR A 3 26.96 20.23 -0.43
C THR A 3 27.28 18.79 -0.80
N VAL A 4 26.28 18.07 -1.31
CA VAL A 4 26.43 16.71 -1.83
C VAL A 4 26.41 16.77 -3.36
N THR A 5 27.52 16.40 -3.99
CA THR A 5 27.58 16.12 -5.44
C THR A 5 26.74 14.87 -5.74
N ALA A 6 25.58 15.07 -6.36
CA ALA A 6 24.64 14.00 -6.70
C ALA A 6 25.25 13.05 -7.73
N ARG A 7 25.58 11.82 -7.31
CA ARG A 7 25.86 10.71 -8.23
C ARG A 7 24.53 10.11 -8.65
N SER A 8 24.26 10.09 -9.96
CA SER A 8 23.02 9.61 -10.57
C SER A 8 22.84 8.09 -10.40
N GLY A 9 22.42 7.66 -9.21
CA GLY A 9 21.90 6.32 -8.98
C GLY A 9 20.49 6.22 -9.55
N GLY A 10 20.23 5.20 -10.39
CA GLY A 10 19.01 5.04 -11.19
C GLY A 10 17.70 5.27 -10.44
N LYS A 11 16.67 5.66 -11.20
CA LYS A 11 15.29 6.01 -10.78
C LYS A 11 14.67 4.93 -9.88
N ARG A 12 15.04 4.89 -8.60
CA ARG A 12 14.29 4.19 -7.57
C ARG A 12 13.07 5.05 -7.29
N SER A 13 11.89 4.54 -7.64
CA SER A 13 10.62 5.20 -7.28
C SER A 13 10.59 5.33 -5.76
N THR A 14 10.66 6.57 -5.26
CA THR A 14 10.58 6.85 -3.84
C THR A 14 9.21 6.37 -3.33
N PRO A 15 9.14 5.41 -2.39
CA PRO A 15 7.87 5.00 -1.80
C PRO A 15 7.22 6.23 -1.13
N ARG A 16 6.03 6.64 -1.63
CA ARG A 16 5.27 7.75 -1.06
C ARG A 16 4.23 7.22 -0.08
N PRO A 17 4.10 7.80 1.12
CA PRO A 17 3.08 7.38 2.07
C PRO A 17 1.69 7.62 1.49
N GLN A 18 0.79 6.66 1.66
CA GLN A 18 -0.58 6.73 1.15
C GLN A 18 -1.50 7.51 2.10
N TRP A 19 -1.22 8.81 2.30
CA TRP A 19 -1.97 9.68 3.22
C TRP A 19 -3.47 9.74 2.91
N GLY A 20 -3.84 9.79 1.63
CA GLY A 20 -5.24 9.82 1.22
C GLY A 20 -6.05 8.63 1.75
N ARG A 21 -5.48 7.42 1.77
CA ARG A 21 -6.17 6.23 2.29
C ARG A 21 -6.34 6.27 3.81
N LEU A 22 -5.42 6.92 4.53
CA LEU A 22 -5.55 7.11 5.97
C LEU A 22 -6.68 8.10 6.26
N TYR A 23 -6.69 9.25 5.60
CA TYR A 23 -7.73 10.26 5.79
C TYR A 23 -9.12 9.70 5.48
N VAL A 24 -9.28 9.00 4.36
CA VAL A 24 -10.56 8.36 4.02
C VAL A 24 -11.01 7.41 5.13
N ARG A 25 -10.13 6.53 5.62
CA ARG A 25 -10.49 5.59 6.70
C ARG A 25 -10.87 6.29 8.00
N VAL A 26 -10.08 7.27 8.43
CA VAL A 26 -10.34 8.01 9.67
C VAL A 26 -11.65 8.77 9.55
N SER A 27 -11.89 9.47 8.43
CA SER A 27 -13.15 10.17 8.17
C SER A 27 -14.35 9.23 8.14
N SER A 28 -14.21 8.03 7.55
CA SER A 28 -15.29 7.04 7.57
C SER A 28 -15.62 6.53 8.97
N VAL A 29 -14.60 6.29 9.82
CA VAL A 29 -14.82 5.87 11.22
C VAL A 29 -15.51 6.98 12.01
N LEU A 30 -15.09 8.23 11.85
CA LEU A 30 -15.73 9.38 12.49
C LEU A 30 -17.18 9.57 12.02
N ALA A 31 -17.45 9.43 10.72
CA ALA A 31 -18.80 9.51 10.18
C ALA A 31 -19.69 8.38 10.74
N ALA A 32 -19.18 7.16 10.84
CA ALA A 32 -19.91 6.05 11.43
C ALA A 32 -20.20 6.27 12.93
N LEU A 33 -19.24 6.82 13.69
CA LEU A 33 -19.46 7.20 15.10
C LEU A 33 -20.56 8.26 15.23
N ALA A 34 -20.52 9.31 14.41
CA ALA A 34 -21.55 10.36 14.41
C ALA A 34 -22.95 9.81 14.06
N LEU A 35 -23.03 8.83 13.17
CA LEU A 35 -24.29 8.15 12.84
C LEU A 35 -24.80 7.29 14.01
N VAL A 36 -23.90 6.57 14.70
CA VAL A 36 -24.29 5.80 15.90
C VAL A 36 -24.85 6.72 16.97
N GLU A 37 -24.19 7.84 17.24
CA GLU A 37 -24.60 8.82 18.25
C GLU A 37 -25.93 9.53 17.90
N SER A 38 -26.22 9.72 16.60
CA SER A 38 -27.43 10.43 16.15
C SER A 38 -28.66 9.54 15.99
N VAL A 39 -28.50 8.22 15.83
CA VAL A 39 -29.59 7.30 15.45
C VAL A 39 -29.87 6.22 16.50
N VAL A 40 -28.90 5.87 17.34
CA VAL A 40 -29.05 4.75 18.29
C VAL A 40 -29.56 5.28 19.63
N SER A 41 -30.60 4.64 20.17
CA SER A 41 -31.09 4.93 21.51
C SER A 41 -30.07 4.45 22.55
N PRO A 42 -29.84 5.21 23.64
CA PRO A 42 -28.86 4.86 24.67
C PRO A 42 -29.08 3.46 25.21
N GLY A 43 -28.05 2.63 25.08
CA GLY A 43 -28.11 1.21 25.45
C GLY A 43 -26.84 0.43 25.15
N PRO A 44 -26.77 -0.86 25.55
CA PRO A 44 -25.58 -1.69 25.42
C PRO A 44 -25.13 -1.90 23.97
N PHE A 45 -26.05 -1.79 23.02
CA PHE A 45 -25.77 -1.88 21.58
C PHE A 45 -24.97 -0.67 21.07
N GLU A 46 -25.28 0.54 21.55
CA GLU A 46 -24.54 1.76 21.22
C GLU A 46 -23.10 1.67 21.74
N THR A 47 -22.94 1.26 23.01
CA THR A 47 -21.61 1.07 23.61
C THR A 47 -20.79 0.04 22.84
N ALA A 48 -21.39 -1.09 22.45
CA ALA A 48 -20.70 -2.12 21.69
C ALA A 48 -20.26 -1.63 20.30
N LEU A 49 -21.11 -0.89 19.59
CA LEU A 49 -20.79 -0.28 18.30
C LEU A 49 -19.69 0.77 18.42
N GLY A 50 -19.77 1.66 19.42
CA GLY A 50 -18.75 2.68 19.69
C GLY A 50 -17.39 2.05 19.98
N CYS A 51 -17.34 1.06 20.88
CA CYS A 51 -16.12 0.30 21.17
C CYS A 51 -15.56 -0.40 19.92
N GLY A 52 -16.42 -1.05 19.14
CA GLY A 52 -16.03 -1.72 17.89
C GLY A 52 -15.42 -0.74 16.88
N LEU A 53 -16.01 0.45 16.73
CA LEU A 53 -15.52 1.50 15.83
C LEU A 53 -14.16 2.04 16.28
N VAL A 54 -13.96 2.24 17.58
CA VAL A 54 -12.65 2.67 18.13
C VAL A 54 -11.58 1.62 17.85
N VAL A 55 -11.86 0.34 18.12
CA VAL A 55 -10.92 -0.76 17.84
C VAL A 55 -10.61 -0.86 16.34
N ALA A 56 -11.63 -0.72 15.47
CA ALA A 56 -11.45 -0.70 14.03
C ALA A 56 -10.58 0.48 13.57
N GLY A 57 -10.78 1.67 14.15
CA GLY A 57 -9.95 2.85 13.89
C GLY A 57 -8.48 2.64 14.25
N ILE A 58 -8.21 2.12 15.46
CA ILE A 58 -6.85 1.80 15.92
C ILE A 58 -6.20 0.75 14.99
N GLY A 59 -6.93 -0.31 14.66
CA GLY A 59 -6.45 -1.35 13.75
C GLY A 59 -6.14 -0.83 12.35
N ALA A 60 -6.97 0.08 11.83
CA ALA A 60 -6.78 0.72 10.53
C ALA A 60 -5.52 1.59 10.49
N ILE A 61 -5.26 2.37 11.55
CA ILE A 61 -4.05 3.19 11.70
C ILE A 61 -2.82 2.27 11.80
N ALA A 62 -2.85 1.27 12.67
CA ALA A 62 -1.74 0.33 12.84
C ALA A 62 -1.39 -0.41 11.54
N ALA A 63 -2.40 -0.88 10.81
CA ALA A 63 -2.22 -1.53 9.51
C ALA A 63 -1.66 -0.56 8.46
N TRP A 64 -2.09 0.70 8.47
CA TRP A 64 -1.53 1.73 7.60
C TRP A 64 -0.07 2.01 7.93
N THR A 65 0.29 2.19 9.21
CA THR A 65 1.68 2.42 9.64
C THR A 65 2.59 1.26 9.24
N ARG A 66 2.17 0.01 9.46
CA ARG A 66 2.96 -1.17 9.04
C ARG A 66 3.20 -1.21 7.53
N ARG A 67 2.19 -0.85 6.72
CA ARG A 67 2.30 -0.83 5.25
C ARG A 67 3.13 0.35 4.73
N ASN A 68 3.19 1.45 5.46
CA ASN A 68 3.92 2.66 5.07
C ASN A 68 5.23 2.85 5.85
N CYS A 69 5.65 1.88 6.66
CA CYS A 69 6.81 2.02 7.56
C CYS A 69 8.08 2.46 6.82
N VAL A 70 8.37 1.86 5.66
CA VAL A 70 9.53 2.25 4.84
C VAL A 70 9.40 3.66 4.28
N ALA A 71 8.19 4.07 3.89
CA ALA A 71 7.95 5.41 3.37
C ALA A 71 8.05 6.46 4.48
N LEU A 72 7.62 6.13 5.70
CA LEU A 72 7.73 6.99 6.88
C LEU A 72 9.18 7.12 7.34
N ASP A 73 9.91 6.00 7.45
CA ASP A 73 11.35 6.00 7.76
C ASP A 73 12.14 6.86 6.76
N GLN A 74 11.81 6.76 5.47
CA GLN A 74 12.45 7.61 4.46
C GLN A 74 12.10 9.10 4.60
N GLN A 75 10.93 9.47 5.14
CA GLN A 75 10.60 10.88 5.40
C GLN A 75 11.38 11.47 6.58
N ASP A 76 11.78 10.64 7.54
CA ASP A 76 12.60 11.06 8.68
C ASP A 76 14.08 11.24 8.28
N TRP A 77 14.46 10.79 7.09
CA TRP A 77 15.81 10.94 6.58
C TRP A 77 16.02 12.32 5.98
N CYS A 78 17.08 13.00 6.40
CA CYS A 78 17.55 14.20 5.71
C CYS A 78 17.94 13.87 4.26
N ASP A 79 17.83 14.83 3.32
CA ASP A 79 18.19 14.65 1.89
C ASP A 79 19.59 14.06 1.67
N CYS A 80 20.51 14.29 2.61
CA CYS A 80 21.89 13.80 2.56
C CYS A 80 22.06 12.32 2.96
N ALA A 81 21.05 11.71 3.58
CA ALA A 81 21.12 10.33 4.08
C ALA A 81 21.27 9.33 2.92
N ALA A 82 20.63 9.59 1.78
CA ALA A 82 20.73 8.75 0.59
C ALA A 82 22.18 8.57 0.09
N ALA A 83 23.06 9.54 0.34
CA ALA A 83 24.47 9.45 -0.03
C ALA A 83 25.32 8.64 0.97
N LYS A 84 24.84 8.46 2.20
CA LYS A 84 25.56 7.76 3.28
C LYS A 84 25.05 6.34 3.53
N VAL A 85 23.81 6.05 3.19
CA VAL A 85 23.21 4.73 3.38
C VAL A 85 23.69 3.76 2.29
N THR A 86 24.48 2.77 2.69
CA THR A 86 24.90 1.66 1.83
C THR A 86 24.02 0.44 2.13
N VAL A 87 23.17 0.06 1.18
CA VAL A 87 22.35 -1.16 1.30
C VAL A 87 23.09 -2.30 0.65
N ARG A 88 23.40 -3.34 1.44
CA ARG A 88 23.89 -4.61 0.90
C ARG A 88 22.71 -5.50 0.57
N VAL A 89 22.46 -5.72 -0.72
CA VAL A 89 21.47 -6.71 -1.17
C VAL A 89 22.08 -8.09 -0.96
N ILE A 90 21.55 -8.85 -0.01
CA ILE A 90 21.88 -10.27 0.13
C ILE A 90 20.90 -11.02 -0.76
N SER A 91 21.39 -11.55 -1.87
CA SER A 91 20.61 -12.43 -2.74
C SER A 91 20.18 -13.64 -1.93
N SER A 92 18.92 -13.70 -1.49
CA SER A 92 18.38 -14.94 -0.97
C SER A 92 18.34 -15.93 -2.14
N CYS A 93 18.98 -17.09 -2.00
CA CYS A 93 18.88 -18.21 -2.94
C CYS A 93 17.48 -18.84 -2.87
N ARG A 94 16.43 -18.05 -3.09
CA ARG A 94 15.09 -18.56 -3.29
C ARG A 94 15.05 -19.06 -4.74
N PRO A 95 14.67 -20.32 -4.98
CA PRO A 95 14.41 -20.77 -6.34
C PRO A 95 13.40 -19.82 -6.98
N GLU A 96 13.76 -19.24 -8.12
CA GLU A 96 12.85 -18.45 -8.94
C GLU A 96 11.61 -19.34 -9.17
N PRO A 97 10.39 -18.92 -8.77
CA PRO A 97 9.20 -19.69 -9.13
C PRO A 97 9.20 -19.84 -10.65
N PRO A 98 8.91 -21.05 -11.18
CA PRO A 98 8.95 -21.29 -12.62
C PRO A 98 8.13 -20.21 -13.30
N ARG A 99 8.81 -19.42 -14.14
CA ARG A 99 8.15 -18.48 -15.02
C ARG A 99 7.24 -19.34 -15.88
N ILE A 100 5.94 -19.31 -15.60
CA ILE A 100 4.95 -19.87 -16.51
C ILE A 100 5.07 -18.97 -17.74
N GLU A 101 5.91 -19.37 -18.69
CA GLU A 101 5.77 -18.97 -20.07
C GLU A 101 4.35 -19.40 -20.42
N ARG A 102 3.43 -18.42 -20.43
CA ARG A 102 2.16 -18.64 -21.10
C ARG A 102 2.55 -18.95 -22.52
N ALA A 103 2.42 -20.23 -22.90
CA ALA A 103 2.34 -20.60 -24.29
C ALA A 103 1.33 -19.63 -24.91
N ASP A 104 1.78 -18.97 -25.96
CA ASP A 104 0.97 -18.12 -26.81
C ASP A 104 -0.06 -19.04 -27.48
N GLU A 105 -1.11 -19.41 -26.75
CA GLU A 105 -2.26 -20.04 -27.37
C GLU A 105 -2.91 -18.95 -28.23
N PRO A 106 -3.02 -19.17 -29.55
CA PRO A 106 -3.61 -18.18 -30.45
C PRO A 106 -5.01 -17.87 -29.92
N THR A 107 -5.28 -16.58 -29.72
CA THR A 107 -6.59 -16.15 -29.26
C THR A 107 -7.65 -16.70 -30.23
N PRO A 108 -8.84 -17.11 -29.74
CA PRO A 108 -9.87 -17.78 -30.56
C PRO A 108 -10.25 -17.03 -31.85
N VAL A 109 -9.98 -15.72 -31.91
CA VAL A 109 -10.22 -14.86 -33.06
C VAL A 109 -9.30 -15.21 -34.25
N GLU A 110 -8.05 -15.61 -34.01
CA GLU A 110 -7.14 -15.98 -35.09
C GLU A 110 -7.48 -17.35 -35.71
N ALA A 111 -7.90 -18.31 -34.88
CA ALA A 111 -8.40 -19.60 -35.36
C ALA A 111 -9.67 -19.46 -36.22
N MET A 112 -10.58 -18.54 -35.85
CA MET A 112 -11.79 -18.26 -36.63
C MET A 112 -11.49 -17.57 -37.98
N LEU A 113 -10.40 -16.81 -38.07
CA LEU A 113 -9.99 -16.15 -39.31
C LEU A 113 -9.37 -17.14 -40.31
N GLU A 114 -8.61 -18.13 -39.84
CA GLU A 114 -8.08 -19.19 -40.70
C GLU A 114 -9.17 -20.11 -41.25
N GLU A 115 -10.21 -20.40 -40.45
CA GLU A 115 -11.32 -21.26 -40.89
C GLU A 115 -12.24 -20.57 -41.92
N ALA A 116 -12.35 -19.25 -41.87
CA ALA A 116 -13.08 -18.47 -42.88
C ALA A 116 -12.32 -18.29 -44.21
N ALA A 117 -11.02 -18.63 -44.25
CA ALA A 117 -10.16 -18.50 -45.42
C ALA A 117 -10.00 -19.82 -46.22
N ARG A 118 -10.61 -20.92 -45.78
CA ARG A 118 -10.73 -22.18 -46.53
C ARG A 118 -12.05 -22.26 -47.29
#